data_AF-A0A6C0GS28-F1
#
_entry.id   AF-A0A6C0GS28-F1
#
_cell.length_a   1.000
_cell.length_b   1.000
_cell.length_c   1.000
_cell.angle_alpha   90.00
_cell.angle_beta   90.00
_cell.angle_gamma   90.00
#
_symmetry.space_group_name_H-M   'P 1'
#
loop_
_entity.id
_entity.type
_entity.pdbx_description
1 polymer ?
#
loop_
_entity_poly.entity_id
_entity_poly.type
_entity_poly.pdbx_seq_one_letter_code
_entity_poly.pdbx_strand_id
1 'polypeptide(L)'
;MDPYKQTYGYGWIINEAFGKKQFFHGGGINGFATSIMRFPEEMALIIVLSNLETTNAYKIGSDLTAILFNQKYELAKLRTVASIDTKIYASYAGEYELAPGFTITVSQEKEKLMAQATGQGKFEIYPETETKFFYKVVDAQISFIKNDKSEVSHLILYQNGQEITVKRIK
;
A
#
# COMPACT_ATOMS: atom_id res chain seq x y z
N MET A 1 -2.63 -25.31 23.70
CA MET A 1 -2.63 -24.36 22.58
C MET A 1 -2.43 -25.16 21.32
N ASP A 2 -3.31 -24.99 20.34
CA ASP A 2 -3.23 -25.70 19.06
C ASP A 2 -2.07 -25.14 18.22
N PRO A 3 -1.01 -25.90 17.92
CA PRO A 3 0.15 -25.43 17.18
C PRO A 3 -0.17 -25.06 15.71
N TYR A 4 -1.35 -25.41 15.20
CA TYR A 4 -1.77 -25.16 13.81
C TYR A 4 -2.23 -23.73 13.51
N LYS A 5 -2.17 -22.79 14.47
CA LYS A 5 -2.54 -21.38 14.27
C LYS A 5 -1.35 -20.43 14.21
N GLN A 6 -0.12 -20.93 14.02
CA GLN A 6 1.05 -20.06 13.93
C GLN A 6 1.21 -19.50 12.52
N THR A 7 1.05 -18.18 12.39
CA THR A 7 1.31 -17.43 11.16
C THR A 7 2.79 -17.12 10.94
N TYR A 8 3.67 -17.64 11.81
CA TYR A 8 5.11 -17.41 11.77
C TYR A 8 5.89 -18.56 12.41
N GLY A 9 7.03 -18.96 11.84
CA GLY A 9 7.91 -19.99 12.41
C GLY A 9 9.32 -19.97 11.80
N TYR A 10 10.35 -20.06 12.64
CA TYR A 10 11.77 -20.12 12.23
C TYR A 10 12.20 -19.08 11.16
N GLY A 11 11.68 -17.85 11.24
CA GLY A 11 12.01 -16.80 10.26
C GLY A 11 11.14 -16.81 9.00
N TRP A 12 10.02 -17.54 9.00
CA TRP A 12 9.08 -17.57 7.89
C TRP A 12 7.71 -17.10 8.33
N ILE A 13 7.09 -16.23 7.54
CA ILE A 13 5.66 -15.98 7.63
C ILE A 13 4.95 -17.13 6.90
N ILE A 14 3.95 -17.70 7.54
CA ILE A 14 3.18 -18.85 7.05
C ILE A 14 1.73 -18.43 6.90
N ASN A 15 1.23 -18.42 5.67
CA ASN A 15 -0.16 -18.10 5.35
C ASN A 15 -0.58 -18.77 4.03
N GLU A 16 -1.67 -18.29 3.43
CA GLU A 16 -2.14 -18.74 2.12
C GLU A 16 -2.12 -17.59 1.11
N ALA A 17 -1.78 -17.90 -0.14
CA ALA A 17 -2.00 -17.04 -1.30
C ALA A 17 -2.78 -17.83 -2.35
N PHE A 18 -3.92 -17.29 -2.79
CA PHE A 18 -4.78 -17.93 -3.79
C PHE A 18 -5.19 -19.38 -3.41
N GLY A 19 -5.46 -19.62 -2.13
CA GLY A 19 -5.80 -20.95 -1.60
C GLY A 19 -4.64 -21.94 -1.56
N LYS A 20 -3.40 -21.47 -1.78
CA LYS A 20 -2.17 -22.26 -1.70
C LYS A 20 -1.37 -21.88 -0.48
N LYS A 21 -0.91 -22.87 0.28
CA LYS A 21 -0.07 -22.64 1.46
C LYS A 21 1.29 -22.08 1.02
N GLN A 22 1.66 -20.94 1.58
CA GLN A 22 2.92 -20.28 1.29
C GLN A 22 3.77 -20.05 2.54
N PHE A 23 5.08 -20.06 2.31
CA PHE A 23 6.09 -19.66 3.28
C PHE A 23 6.86 -18.50 2.66
N PHE A 24 6.81 -17.32 3.27
CA PHE A 24 7.44 -16.15 2.70
C PHE A 24 8.19 -15.31 3.72
N HIS A 25 9.12 -14.50 3.23
CA HIS A 25 9.76 -13.47 4.00
C HIS A 25 10.19 -12.32 3.07
N GLY A 26 10.09 -11.09 3.58
CA GLY A 26 10.62 -9.90 2.90
C GLY A 26 12.00 -9.53 3.40
N GLY A 27 12.62 -8.54 2.79
CA GLY A 27 13.84 -7.95 3.32
C GLY A 27 14.09 -6.58 2.70
N GLY A 28 14.59 -5.65 3.51
CA GLY A 28 14.94 -4.31 3.07
C GLY A 28 16.14 -3.79 3.83
N ILE A 29 17.06 -3.15 3.10
CA ILE A 29 18.15 -2.34 3.64
C ILE A 29 18.33 -1.15 2.69
N ASN A 30 19.10 -0.14 3.07
CA ASN A 30 19.33 1.06 2.27
C ASN A 30 19.66 0.72 0.81
N GLY A 31 18.79 1.15 -0.12
CA GLY A 31 18.94 0.87 -1.55
C GLY A 31 18.47 -0.49 -2.04
N PHE A 32 17.99 -1.41 -1.18
CA PHE A 32 17.62 -2.76 -1.59
C PHE A 32 16.28 -3.23 -1.01
N ALA A 33 15.51 -3.93 -1.83
CA ALA A 33 14.26 -4.59 -1.45
C ALA A 33 14.23 -6.02 -1.99
N THR A 34 13.73 -6.95 -1.18
CA THR A 34 13.71 -8.38 -1.50
C THR A 34 12.43 -9.05 -1.03
N SER A 35 12.03 -10.11 -1.73
CA SER A 35 11.02 -11.05 -1.26
C SER A 35 11.33 -12.47 -1.73
N ILE A 36 11.09 -13.44 -0.86
CA ILE A 36 11.12 -14.86 -1.18
C ILE A 36 9.77 -15.48 -0.81
N MET A 37 9.18 -16.26 -1.73
CA MET A 37 7.90 -16.95 -1.54
C MET A 37 8.04 -18.41 -1.98
N ARG A 38 7.70 -19.34 -1.10
CA ARG A 38 7.79 -20.79 -1.34
C ARG A 38 6.41 -21.43 -1.25
N PHE A 39 6.14 -22.30 -2.22
CA PHE A 39 4.94 -23.13 -2.31
C PHE A 39 5.38 -24.60 -2.43
N PRO A 40 5.72 -25.26 -1.30
CA PRO A 40 6.29 -26.60 -1.34
C PRO A 40 5.37 -27.66 -1.97
N GLU A 41 4.06 -27.55 -1.74
CA GLU A 41 3.05 -28.47 -2.29
C GLU A 41 2.93 -28.34 -3.82
N GLU A 42 3.16 -27.13 -4.34
CA GLU A 42 3.19 -26.83 -5.78
C GLU A 42 4.59 -26.94 -6.40
N MET A 43 5.62 -27.32 -5.62
CA MET A 43 7.02 -27.35 -6.03
C MET A 43 7.50 -26.02 -6.67
N ALA A 44 7.05 -24.88 -6.13
CA ALA A 44 7.36 -23.57 -6.68
C ALA A 44 8.11 -22.65 -5.70
N LEU A 45 8.96 -21.78 -6.26
CA LEU A 45 9.73 -20.76 -5.57
C LEU A 45 9.77 -19.49 -6.43
N ILE A 46 9.42 -18.37 -5.82
CA ILE A 46 9.50 -17.04 -6.43
C ILE A 46 10.46 -16.20 -5.60
N ILE A 47 11.41 -15.56 -6.27
CA ILE A 47 12.39 -14.66 -5.66
C ILE A 47 12.38 -13.35 -6.44
N VAL A 48 12.25 -12.24 -5.72
CA VAL A 48 12.39 -10.89 -6.26
C VAL A 48 13.50 -10.18 -5.51
N LEU A 49 14.46 -9.63 -6.26
CA LEU A 49 15.57 -8.83 -5.75
C LEU A 49 15.57 -7.50 -6.49
N SER A 50 15.71 -6.40 -5.76
CA SER A 50 15.80 -5.06 -6.32
C SER A 50 16.89 -4.26 -5.64
N ASN A 51 17.63 -3.48 -6.45
CA ASN A 51 18.57 -2.45 -6.03
C ASN A 51 17.92 -1.05 -6.02
N LEU A 52 16.60 -1.01 -5.87
CA LEU A 52 15.83 0.20 -5.63
C LEU A 52 14.94 -0.04 -4.41
N GLU A 53 15.27 0.64 -3.30
CA GLU A 53 14.61 0.50 -1.99
C GLU A 53 13.08 0.69 -2.05
N THR A 54 12.61 1.57 -2.93
CA THR A 54 11.18 1.87 -3.09
C THR A 54 10.41 0.80 -3.88
N THR A 55 11.08 -0.24 -4.37
CA THR A 55 10.43 -1.34 -5.09
C THR A 55 9.56 -2.16 -4.14
N ASN A 56 8.28 -2.31 -4.46
CA ASN A 56 7.42 -3.25 -3.74
C ASN A 56 7.69 -4.70 -4.19
N ALA A 57 8.80 -5.27 -3.70
CA ALA A 57 9.23 -6.62 -4.07
C ALA A 57 8.15 -7.68 -3.74
N TYR A 58 7.45 -7.52 -2.61
CA TYR A 58 6.34 -8.38 -2.23
C TYR A 58 5.21 -8.36 -3.25
N LYS A 59 4.77 -7.17 -3.72
CA LYS A 59 3.72 -7.05 -4.73
C LYS A 59 4.13 -7.72 -6.05
N ILE A 60 5.36 -7.52 -6.50
CA ILE A 60 5.89 -8.20 -7.69
C ILE A 60 5.84 -9.73 -7.50
N GLY A 61 6.30 -10.23 -6.34
CA GLY A 61 6.24 -11.66 -6.02
C GLY A 61 4.81 -12.20 -5.99
N SER A 62 3.87 -11.42 -5.45
CA SER A 62 2.45 -11.77 -5.41
C SER A 62 1.82 -11.78 -6.82
N ASP A 63 2.17 -10.85 -7.69
CA ASP A 63 1.70 -10.84 -9.09
C ASP A 63 2.29 -12.00 -9.89
N LEU A 64 3.58 -12.33 -9.68
CA LEU A 64 4.21 -13.52 -10.28
C LEU A 64 3.53 -14.81 -9.78
N THR A 65 3.14 -14.85 -8.51
CA THR A 65 2.37 -15.96 -7.93
C THR A 65 1.01 -16.08 -8.61
N ALA A 66 0.32 -14.96 -8.82
CA ALA A 66 -0.96 -14.93 -9.53
C ALA A 66 -0.81 -15.46 -10.96
N ILE A 67 0.22 -15.03 -11.69
CA ILE A 67 0.55 -15.54 -13.02
C ILE A 67 0.80 -17.06 -12.99
N LEU A 68 1.65 -17.51 -12.06
CA LEU A 68 2.02 -18.93 -11.92
C LEU A 68 0.81 -19.83 -11.67
N PHE A 69 -0.15 -19.38 -10.87
CA PHE A 69 -1.35 -20.16 -10.52
C PHE A 69 -2.59 -19.77 -11.34
N ASN A 70 -2.39 -19.10 -12.47
CA ASN A 70 -3.44 -18.69 -13.41
C ASN A 70 -4.60 -17.94 -12.74
N GLN A 71 -4.25 -17.07 -11.80
CA GLN A 71 -5.15 -16.18 -11.07
C GLN A 71 -5.24 -14.82 -11.76
N LYS A 72 -6.25 -14.04 -11.39
CA LYS A 72 -6.36 -12.66 -11.84
C LYS A 72 -5.22 -11.83 -11.24
N TYR A 73 -4.61 -11.00 -12.07
CA TYR A 73 -3.59 -10.04 -11.68
C TYR A 73 -3.84 -8.72 -12.42
N GLU A 74 -3.27 -7.64 -11.91
CA GLU A 74 -3.31 -6.35 -12.57
C GLU A 74 -1.93 -6.01 -13.14
N LEU A 75 -1.91 -5.58 -14.40
CA LEU A 75 -0.70 -5.01 -14.97
C LEU A 75 -0.36 -3.69 -14.28
N ALA A 76 0.93 -3.50 -13.99
CA ALA A 76 1.44 -2.23 -13.50
C ALA A 76 1.03 -1.12 -14.47
N LYS A 77 0.29 -0.13 -13.95
CA LYS A 77 -0.08 1.07 -14.70
C LYS A 77 0.88 2.18 -14.35
N LEU A 78 1.44 2.82 -15.38
CA LEU A 78 2.20 4.05 -15.19
C LEU A 78 1.24 5.12 -14.68
N ARG A 79 1.49 5.64 -13.47
CA ARG A 79 0.69 6.72 -12.90
C ARG A 79 1.21 8.07 -13.42
N THR A 80 0.33 8.82 -14.06
CA THR A 80 0.61 10.17 -14.53
C THR A 80 0.04 11.19 -13.56
N VAL A 81 0.76 12.27 -13.32
CA VAL A 81 0.25 13.39 -12.53
C VAL A 81 -0.81 14.11 -13.35
N ALA A 82 -2.06 14.12 -12.87
CA ALA A 82 -3.15 14.85 -13.49
C ALA A 82 -3.04 16.36 -13.22
N SER A 83 -3.46 17.17 -14.18
CA SER A 83 -3.66 18.61 -13.97
C SER A 83 -5.08 18.82 -13.43
N ILE A 84 -5.18 19.28 -12.18
CA ILE A 84 -6.44 19.53 -11.47
C ILE A 84 -6.40 20.90 -10.78
N ASP A 85 -7.56 21.48 -10.45
CA ASP A 85 -7.63 22.72 -9.68
C ASP A 85 -7.21 22.47 -8.23
N THR A 86 -6.07 23.02 -7.82
CA THR A 86 -5.50 22.83 -6.47
C THR A 86 -6.35 23.46 -5.36
N LYS A 87 -7.36 24.27 -5.68
CA LYS A 87 -8.33 24.77 -4.69
C LYS A 87 -9.07 23.65 -3.97
N ILE A 88 -9.19 22.47 -4.58
CA ILE A 88 -9.86 21.33 -3.93
C ILE A 88 -9.05 20.76 -2.75
N TYR A 89 -7.74 21.03 -2.69
CA TYR A 89 -6.83 20.47 -1.66
C TYR A 89 -7.21 20.87 -0.25
N ALA A 90 -7.71 22.10 -0.06
CA ALA A 90 -8.19 22.56 1.23
C ALA A 90 -9.31 21.67 1.79
N SER A 91 -10.14 21.07 0.92
CA SER A 91 -11.22 20.17 1.35
C SER A 91 -10.72 18.80 1.85
N TYR A 92 -9.53 18.38 1.40
CA TYR A 92 -8.89 17.12 1.79
C TYR A 92 -8.03 17.25 3.05
N ALA A 93 -7.60 18.46 3.40
CA ALA A 93 -6.81 18.70 4.60
C ALA A 93 -7.58 18.29 5.86
N GLY A 94 -6.92 17.56 6.76
CA GLY A 94 -7.54 16.97 7.94
C GLY A 94 -6.69 15.88 8.58
N GLU A 95 -7.21 15.31 9.66
CA GLU A 95 -6.62 14.17 10.36
C GLU A 95 -7.48 12.93 10.12
N TYR A 96 -6.85 11.82 9.73
CA TYR A 96 -7.51 10.56 9.43
C TYR A 96 -6.95 9.44 10.31
N GLU A 97 -7.79 8.84 11.16
CA GLU A 97 -7.36 7.83 12.13
C GLU A 97 -7.33 6.42 11.49
N LEU A 98 -6.13 5.84 11.43
CA LEU A 98 -5.90 4.49 10.90
C LEU A 98 -6.03 3.44 11.99
N ALA A 99 -5.52 3.76 13.19
CA ALA A 99 -5.63 2.97 14.40
C ALA A 99 -5.52 3.91 15.62
N PRO A 100 -5.92 3.49 16.83
CA PRO A 100 -5.79 4.32 18.02
C PRO A 100 -4.36 4.85 18.21
N GLY A 101 -4.20 6.18 18.19
CA GLY A 101 -2.89 6.84 18.30
C GLY A 101 -2.05 6.88 17.01
N PHE A 102 -2.58 6.38 15.90
CA PHE A 102 -1.93 6.39 14.59
C PHE A 102 -2.81 7.08 13.54
N THR A 103 -2.37 8.26 13.11
CA THR A 103 -3.13 9.16 12.23
C THR A 103 -2.33 9.44 10.96
N ILE A 104 -3.05 9.62 9.85
CA ILE A 104 -2.54 10.21 8.62
C ILE A 104 -3.01 11.67 8.62
N THR A 105 -2.08 12.60 8.75
CA THR A 105 -2.35 14.03 8.63
C THR A 105 -2.17 14.43 7.17
N VAL A 106 -3.23 15.01 6.58
CA VAL A 106 -3.19 15.58 5.23
C VAL A 106 -3.21 17.10 5.35
N SER A 107 -2.27 17.77 4.68
CA SER A 107 -2.15 19.23 4.71
C SER A 107 -1.88 19.79 3.32
N GLN A 108 -2.40 20.99 3.05
CA GLN A 108 -2.05 21.74 1.85
C GLN A 108 -0.85 22.65 2.13
N GLU A 109 0.18 22.57 1.28
CA GLU A 109 1.34 23.46 1.29
C GLU A 109 1.48 24.11 -0.09
N LYS A 110 0.98 25.34 -0.23
CA LYS A 110 0.86 26.04 -1.53
C LYS A 110 0.01 25.20 -2.51
N GLU A 111 0.60 24.78 -3.62
CA GLU A 111 -0.04 23.97 -4.67
C GLU A 111 0.23 22.47 -4.49
N LYS A 112 0.68 22.06 -3.31
CA LYS A 112 0.99 20.66 -3.00
C LYS A 112 0.06 20.14 -1.92
N LEU A 113 -0.30 18.87 -2.04
CA LEU A 113 -0.97 18.13 -0.99
C LEU A 113 0.05 17.20 -0.34
N MET A 114 0.19 17.31 0.97
CA MET A 114 1.16 16.58 1.77
C MET A 114 0.43 15.58 2.66
N ALA A 115 1.02 14.41 2.87
CA ALA A 115 0.52 13.40 3.79
C ALA A 115 1.64 12.94 4.73
N GLN A 116 1.32 12.81 6.02
CA GLN A 116 2.24 12.37 7.05
C GLN A 116 1.54 11.38 7.98
N ALA A 117 2.06 10.16 8.07
CA ALA A 117 1.64 9.19 9.07
C ALA A 117 2.39 9.42 10.40
N THR A 118 1.76 9.12 11.54
CA THR A 118 2.39 9.24 12.87
C THR A 118 3.76 8.54 12.91
N GLY A 119 4.81 9.27 13.29
CA GLY A 119 6.18 8.74 13.40
C GLY A 119 6.90 8.52 12.07
N GLN A 120 6.29 8.90 10.93
CA GLN A 120 6.90 8.79 9.61
C GLN A 120 7.22 10.15 8.99
N GLY A 121 7.97 10.12 7.89
CA GLY A 121 8.25 11.30 7.08
C GLY A 121 6.98 11.89 6.45
N LYS A 122 7.02 13.19 6.18
CA LYS A 122 5.98 13.91 5.43
C LYS A 122 6.32 13.88 3.95
N PHE A 123 5.39 13.44 3.12
CA PHE A 123 5.60 13.29 1.69
C PHE A 123 4.51 13.97 0.87
N GLU A 124 4.88 14.44 -0.32
CA GLU A 124 3.92 14.95 -1.31
C GLU A 124 3.13 13.77 -1.91
N ILE A 125 1.81 13.93 -1.99
CA ILE A 125 0.93 13.03 -2.73
C ILE A 125 0.48 13.71 -4.02
N TYR A 126 0.62 13.00 -5.14
CA TYR A 126 0.39 13.55 -6.47
C TYR A 126 -0.98 13.13 -6.99
N PRO A 127 -1.75 14.02 -7.62
CA PRO A 127 -3.07 13.68 -8.14
C PRO A 127 -2.96 12.72 -9.33
N GLU A 128 -3.72 11.63 -9.27
CA GLU A 128 -4.06 10.78 -10.42
C GLU A 128 -5.42 11.19 -11.01
N THR A 129 -6.33 11.64 -10.14
CA THR A 129 -7.64 12.25 -10.48
C THR A 129 -7.95 13.33 -9.44
N GLU A 130 -9.14 13.94 -9.47
CA GLU A 130 -9.55 14.91 -8.44
C GLU A 130 -9.56 14.30 -7.02
N THR A 131 -9.93 13.02 -6.87
CA THR A 131 -10.08 12.37 -5.56
C THR A 131 -9.04 11.31 -5.26
N LYS A 132 -8.26 10.88 -6.25
CA LYS A 132 -7.24 9.82 -6.11
C LYS A 132 -5.84 10.38 -6.26
N PHE A 133 -4.98 10.03 -5.32
CA PHE A 133 -3.61 10.50 -5.21
C PHE A 133 -2.65 9.33 -4.99
N PHE A 134 -1.40 9.50 -5.38
CA PHE A 134 -0.36 8.49 -5.23
C PHE A 134 0.94 9.06 -4.68
N TYR A 135 1.71 8.23 -3.98
CA TYR A 135 3.05 8.56 -3.53
C TYR A 135 4.07 8.23 -4.63
N LYS A 136 5.14 9.01 -4.75
CA LYS A 136 6.31 8.66 -5.60
C LYS A 136 7.42 7.94 -4.83
N VAL A 137 7.40 8.03 -3.50
CA VAL A 137 8.45 7.47 -2.62
C VAL A 137 8.13 6.05 -2.15
N VAL A 138 6.88 5.61 -2.29
CA VAL A 138 6.38 4.29 -1.91
C VAL A 138 5.22 3.95 -2.85
N ASP A 139 5.02 2.67 -3.17
CA ASP A 139 3.85 2.23 -3.94
C ASP A 139 2.62 2.18 -3.02
N ALA A 140 2.06 3.36 -2.75
CA ALA A 140 0.82 3.55 -2.02
C ALA A 140 -0.05 4.62 -2.69
N GLN A 141 -1.35 4.57 -2.42
CA GLN A 141 -2.33 5.52 -2.93
C GLN A 141 -3.35 5.90 -1.87
N ILE A 142 -3.93 7.10 -2.01
CA ILE A 142 -5.01 7.61 -1.17
C ILE A 142 -6.17 7.99 -2.08
N SER A 143 -7.38 7.55 -1.76
CA SER A 143 -8.61 8.07 -2.37
C SER A 143 -9.47 8.75 -1.32
N PHE A 144 -9.87 10.01 -1.57
CA PHE A 144 -10.76 10.76 -0.70
C PHE A 144 -12.22 10.50 -1.05
N ILE A 145 -13.02 10.10 -0.06
CA ILE A 145 -14.44 9.76 -0.26
C ILE A 145 -15.32 10.83 0.39
N LYS A 146 -16.18 11.44 -0.42
CA LYS A 146 -17.15 12.45 0.02
C LYS A 146 -18.47 11.81 0.46
N ASN A 147 -19.13 12.41 1.43
CA ASN A 147 -20.50 12.07 1.82
C ASN A 147 -21.53 12.76 0.90
N ASP A 148 -22.82 12.55 1.17
CA ASP A 148 -23.94 13.16 0.42
C ASP A 148 -23.95 14.70 0.47
N LYS A 149 -23.22 15.31 1.43
CA LYS A 149 -23.05 16.76 1.57
C LYS A 149 -21.81 17.29 0.84
N SER A 150 -21.14 16.45 0.03
CA SER A 150 -19.89 16.78 -0.66
C SER A 150 -18.70 17.07 0.27
N GLU A 151 -18.78 16.66 1.54
CA GLU A 151 -17.69 16.78 2.52
C GLU A 151 -16.89 15.48 2.57
N VAL A 152 -15.57 15.58 2.70
CA VAL A 152 -14.69 14.41 2.78
C VAL A 152 -14.92 13.71 4.12
N SER A 153 -15.41 12.47 4.06
CA SER A 153 -15.81 11.68 5.22
C SER A 153 -14.73 10.72 5.71
N HIS A 154 -13.98 10.15 4.78
CA HIS A 154 -12.90 9.22 5.03
C HIS A 154 -11.97 9.20 3.82
N LEU A 155 -10.82 8.56 3.99
CA LEU A 155 -9.98 8.16 2.88
C LEU A 155 -9.84 6.64 2.83
N ILE A 156 -9.51 6.13 1.65
CA ILE A 156 -9.08 4.75 1.45
C ILE A 156 -7.58 4.77 1.17
N LEU A 157 -6.80 4.09 2.01
CA LEU A 157 -5.38 3.85 1.81
C LEU A 157 -5.22 2.53 1.05
N TYR A 158 -4.55 2.59 -0.09
CA TYR A 158 -4.14 1.43 -0.87
C TYR A 158 -2.65 1.21 -0.65
N GLN A 159 -2.28 0.11 0.00
CA GLN A 159 -0.87 -0.21 0.25
C GLN A 159 -0.69 -1.73 0.38
N ASN A 160 0.37 -2.27 -0.23
CA ASN A 160 0.70 -3.71 -0.17
C ASN A 160 -0.46 -4.63 -0.61
N GLY A 161 -1.27 -4.17 -1.57
CA GLY A 161 -2.44 -4.90 -2.06
C GLY A 161 -3.64 -4.90 -1.10
N GLN A 162 -3.57 -4.16 0.01
CA GLN A 162 -4.69 -3.96 0.92
C GLN A 162 -5.39 -2.63 0.65
N GLU A 163 -6.69 -2.62 0.93
CA GLU A 163 -7.51 -1.41 0.97
C GLU A 163 -7.94 -1.18 2.42
N ILE A 164 -7.56 -0.03 2.98
CA ILE A 164 -7.82 0.29 4.38
C ILE A 164 -8.66 1.56 4.43
N THR A 165 -9.86 1.45 5.01
CA THR A 165 -10.73 2.62 5.24
C THR A 165 -10.26 3.36 6.49
N VAL A 166 -9.97 4.65 6.34
CA VAL A 166 -9.39 5.51 7.37
C VAL A 166 -10.33 6.69 7.61
N LYS A 167 -10.97 6.73 8.78
CA LYS A 167 -12.01 7.72 9.08
C LYS A 167 -11.41 9.09 9.32
N ARG A 168 -12.04 10.14 8.80
CA ARG A 168 -11.68 11.51 9.13
C ARG A 168 -12.14 11.83 10.56
N ILE A 169 -11.26 12.42 11.36
CA ILE A 169 -11.53 12.82 12.75
C ILE A 169 -11.45 14.34 12.96
N LYS A 170 -10.78 15.07 12.06
CA LYS A 170 -10.75 16.54 11.94
C LYS A 170 -10.62 16.91 10.47
#